data_AF-A0A0G1RXP9-F1
#
_entry.id   AF-A0A0G1RXP9-F1
#
_cell.length_a   1.000
_cell.length_b   1.000
_cell.length_c   1.000
_cell.angle_alpha   90.00
_cell.angle_beta   90.00
_cell.angle_gamma   90.00
#
_symmetry.space_group_name_H-M   'P 1'
#
loop_
_entity.id
_entity.type
_entity.pdbx_description
1 polymer ?
#
loop_
_entity_poly.entity_id
_entity_poly.type
_entity_poly.pdbx_seq_one_letter_code
_entity_poly.pdbx_strand_id
1 'polypeptide(L)'
;MKKIWMIALIASLMAPTWVRAESSTARENNQIRIETRRAEVQEIRGELQEARSNVAENHANRLEKRFKFYYERMSKIIVRFQARLDTLKSQGKDISPIQVKLDAAHAKLELAKTKGEVAIGVFRVADSDKLVARDLAKEAKKLFLEAHELLKEALKALKTISKPALPAASNAVENAQ
;
A
#
# COMPACT_ATOMS: atom_id res chain seq x y z
N MET A 1 -19.59 70.47 83.30
CA MET A 1 -18.11 70.45 83.32
C MET A 1 -17.62 69.75 84.58
N LYS A 2 -17.08 68.53 84.46
CA LYS A 2 -16.15 67.87 85.40
C LYS A 2 -15.66 66.57 84.73
N LYS A 3 -14.34 66.43 84.62
CA LYS A 3 -13.58 65.37 83.93
C LYS A 3 -13.46 64.13 84.81
N ILE A 4 -13.54 62.92 84.25
CA ILE A 4 -12.99 61.68 84.84
C ILE A 4 -12.31 60.84 83.74
N TRP A 5 -10.98 60.72 83.93
CA TRP A 5 -9.97 59.69 83.59
C TRP A 5 -10.42 58.43 82.81
N MET A 6 -9.81 58.12 81.66
CA MET A 6 -8.52 57.41 81.41
C MET A 6 -8.61 55.86 81.42
N ILE A 7 -8.16 55.29 80.28
CA ILE A 7 -7.50 53.99 80.07
C ILE A 7 -8.38 52.73 79.97
N ALA A 8 -8.43 52.14 78.77
CA ALA A 8 -8.32 50.69 78.58
C ALA A 8 -7.65 50.40 77.23
N LEU A 9 -6.35 50.12 77.32
CA LEU A 9 -5.48 49.62 76.27
C LEU A 9 -5.69 48.10 76.22
N ILE A 10 -6.33 47.58 75.17
CA ILE A 10 -6.34 46.13 74.91
C ILE A 10 -5.34 45.86 73.79
N ALA A 11 -4.18 45.40 74.23
CA ALA A 11 -3.17 44.79 73.41
C ALA A 11 -3.64 43.45 72.86
N SER A 12 -3.21 43.15 71.63
CA SER A 12 -2.79 41.85 71.14
C SER A 12 -3.77 40.67 71.26
N LEU A 13 -4.16 40.11 70.11
CA LEU A 13 -3.83 38.71 69.80
C LEU A 13 -4.17 38.41 68.33
N MET A 14 -3.10 38.34 67.53
CA MET A 14 -2.86 37.33 66.49
C MET A 14 -4.13 36.82 65.77
N ALA A 15 -4.45 37.40 64.61
CA ALA A 15 -5.15 36.62 63.61
C ALA A 15 -4.27 35.41 63.27
N PRO A 16 -4.72 34.16 63.44
CA PRO A 16 -4.01 33.04 62.86
C PRO A 16 -4.20 33.19 61.35
N THR A 17 -3.21 33.78 60.68
CA THR A 17 -2.98 33.49 59.28
C THR A 17 -2.60 32.02 59.24
N TRP A 18 -3.61 31.15 59.14
CA TRP A 18 -3.45 29.80 58.64
C TRP A 18 -2.94 29.95 57.20
N VAL A 19 -1.63 30.14 57.06
CA VAL A 19 -0.95 29.98 55.79
C VAL A 19 -1.13 28.52 55.44
N ARG A 20 -2.02 28.33 54.47
CA ARG A 20 -2.50 27.08 53.91
C ARG A 20 -1.34 26.21 53.42
N ALA A 21 -0.76 25.41 54.30
CA ALA A 21 0.18 24.34 53.97
C ALA A 21 -0.46 23.24 53.09
N GLU A 22 -1.79 23.19 52.99
CA GLU A 22 -2.52 22.33 52.03
C GLU A 22 -2.36 22.76 50.57
N SER A 23 -1.85 23.97 50.30
CA SER A 23 -1.75 24.47 48.92
C SER A 23 -0.51 23.97 48.17
N SER A 24 0.58 23.62 48.86
CA SER A 24 1.80 23.09 48.22
C SER A 24 1.63 21.60 47.87
N THR A 25 1.16 20.79 48.82
CA THR A 25 0.94 19.34 48.62
C THR A 25 -0.14 19.05 47.58
N ALA A 26 -1.22 19.84 47.55
CA ALA A 26 -2.27 19.70 46.51
C ALA A 26 -1.79 20.13 45.11
N ARG A 27 -0.88 21.11 45.02
CA ARG A 27 -0.27 21.54 43.74
C ARG A 27 0.74 20.51 43.23
N GLU A 28 1.55 19.96 44.11
CA GLU A 28 2.53 18.91 43.83
C GLU A 28 1.83 17.61 43.39
N ASN A 29 0.79 17.17 44.11
CA ASN A 29 -0.03 16.02 43.70
C ASN A 29 -0.72 16.23 42.34
N ASN A 30 -1.15 17.45 42.03
CA ASN A 30 -1.71 17.78 40.71
C ASN A 30 -0.63 17.79 39.62
N GLN A 31 0.58 18.29 39.89
CA GLN A 31 1.70 18.24 38.95
C GLN A 31 2.10 16.80 38.65
N ILE A 32 2.27 15.97 39.69
CA ILE A 32 2.55 14.54 39.54
C ILE A 32 1.48 13.89 38.67
N ARG A 33 0.19 14.09 38.98
CA ARG A 33 -0.91 13.52 38.18
C ARG A 33 -0.91 14.02 36.72
N ILE A 34 -0.55 15.28 36.47
CA ILE A 34 -0.44 15.82 35.10
C ILE A 34 0.75 15.18 34.36
N GLU A 35 1.88 14.99 35.03
CA GLU A 35 3.07 14.35 34.47
C GLU A 35 2.84 12.87 34.20
N THR A 36 2.21 12.12 35.12
CA THR A 36 1.83 10.71 34.90
C THR A 36 0.90 10.60 33.70
N ARG A 37 -0.12 11.46 33.63
CA ARG A 37 -1.06 11.47 32.50
C ARG A 37 -0.38 11.83 31.17
N ARG A 38 0.62 12.73 31.20
CA ARG A 38 1.41 13.07 30.00
C ARG A 38 2.27 11.88 29.55
N ALA A 39 2.89 11.18 30.48
CA ALA A 39 3.68 9.98 30.20
C ALA A 39 2.79 8.86 29.63
N GLU A 40 1.65 8.56 30.25
CA GLU A 40 0.67 7.59 29.75
C GLU A 40 0.17 7.96 28.34
N VAL A 41 -0.14 9.24 28.10
CA VAL A 41 -0.57 9.70 26.76
C VAL A 41 0.56 9.58 25.73
N GLN A 42 1.81 9.80 26.11
CA GLN A 42 2.96 9.61 25.21
C GLN A 42 3.20 8.14 24.89
N GLU A 43 3.09 7.27 25.90
CA GLU A 43 3.22 5.81 25.74
C GLU A 43 2.12 5.27 24.82
N ILE A 44 0.85 5.60 25.08
CA ILE A 44 -0.29 5.21 24.23
C ILE A 44 -0.11 5.73 22.78
N ARG A 45 0.43 6.94 22.61
CA ARG A 45 0.72 7.48 21.26
C ARG A 45 1.83 6.70 20.57
N GLY A 46 2.87 6.30 21.30
CA GLY A 46 3.94 5.44 20.79
C GLY A 46 3.40 4.09 20.34
N GLU A 47 2.64 3.40 21.19
CA GLU A 47 2.01 2.12 20.87
C GLU A 47 1.10 2.19 19.64
N LEU A 48 0.28 3.25 19.54
CA LEU A 48 -0.58 3.49 18.38
C LEU A 48 0.23 3.73 17.10
N GLN A 49 1.36 4.43 17.20
CA GLN A 49 2.24 4.69 16.06
C GLN A 49 2.92 3.41 15.59
N GLU A 50 3.41 2.58 16.51
CA GLU A 50 3.98 1.26 16.20
C GLU A 50 2.94 0.35 15.55
N ALA A 51 1.74 0.26 16.11
CA ALA A 51 0.65 -0.54 15.55
C ALA A 51 0.29 -0.09 14.12
N ARG A 52 0.22 1.24 13.87
CA ARG A 52 -0.03 1.80 12.54
C ARG A 52 1.10 1.50 11.55
N SER A 53 2.35 1.58 12.01
CA SER A 53 3.53 1.24 11.22
C SER A 53 3.48 -0.25 10.83
N ASN A 54 3.23 -1.14 11.80
CA ASN A 54 3.11 -2.58 11.57
C ASN A 54 1.99 -2.93 10.59
N VAL A 55 0.83 -2.28 10.67
CA VAL A 55 -0.27 -2.51 9.71
C VAL A 55 0.13 -2.06 8.30
N ALA A 56 0.80 -0.92 8.17
CA ALA A 56 1.23 -0.38 6.88
C ALA A 56 2.31 -1.28 6.24
N GLU A 57 3.29 -1.70 7.02
CA GLU A 57 4.34 -2.63 6.61
C GLU A 57 3.77 -3.98 6.18
N ASN A 58 2.86 -4.55 6.97
CA ASN A 58 2.15 -5.78 6.62
C ASN A 58 1.34 -5.63 5.32
N HIS A 59 0.73 -4.47 5.10
CA HIS A 59 0.01 -4.19 3.86
C HIS A 59 0.97 -4.10 2.66
N ALA A 60 2.07 -3.37 2.79
CA ALA A 60 3.11 -3.24 1.78
C ALA A 60 3.66 -4.62 1.39
N ASN A 61 3.99 -5.47 2.37
CA ASN A 61 4.50 -6.82 2.14
C ASN A 61 3.48 -7.73 1.42
N ARG A 62 2.17 -7.56 1.68
CA ARG A 62 1.13 -8.27 0.92
C ARG A 62 1.05 -7.79 -0.53
N LEU A 63 1.16 -6.50 -0.77
CA LEU A 63 1.16 -5.93 -2.13
C LEU A 63 2.39 -6.38 -2.91
N GLU A 64 3.58 -6.31 -2.31
CA GLU A 64 4.83 -6.75 -2.92
C GLU A 64 4.75 -8.20 -3.40
N LYS A 65 4.35 -9.12 -2.51
CA LYS A 65 4.20 -10.54 -2.86
C LYS A 65 3.23 -10.75 -4.03
N ARG A 66 2.09 -10.04 -4.02
CA ARG A 66 1.06 -10.15 -5.08
C ARG A 66 1.54 -9.60 -6.41
N PHE A 67 2.10 -8.39 -6.43
CA PHE A 67 2.57 -7.76 -7.65
C PHE A 67 3.76 -8.49 -8.25
N LYS A 68 4.70 -8.95 -7.41
CA LYS A 68 5.79 -9.83 -7.83
C LYS A 68 5.26 -11.10 -8.51
N PHE A 69 4.30 -11.78 -7.88
CA PHE A 69 3.67 -12.97 -8.45
C PHE A 69 3.03 -12.70 -9.82
N TYR A 70 2.24 -11.62 -9.96
CA TYR A 70 1.61 -11.28 -11.24
C TYR A 70 2.63 -10.94 -12.32
N TYR A 71 3.64 -10.15 -11.96
CA TYR A 71 4.70 -9.75 -12.89
C TYR A 71 5.46 -10.96 -13.42
N GLU A 72 5.98 -11.82 -12.53
CA GLU A 72 6.73 -13.02 -12.93
C GLU A 72 5.88 -13.96 -13.79
N ARG A 73 4.61 -14.15 -13.43
CA ARG A 73 3.71 -15.03 -14.17
C ARG A 73 3.45 -14.53 -15.58
N MET A 74 3.14 -13.23 -15.74
CA MET A 74 2.85 -12.65 -17.05
C MET A 74 4.11 -12.51 -17.91
N SER A 75 5.25 -12.15 -17.31
CA SER A 75 6.55 -12.12 -18.00
C SER A 75 6.90 -13.50 -18.60
N LYS A 76 6.75 -14.58 -17.82
CA LYS A 76 6.94 -15.96 -18.32
C LYS A 76 5.96 -16.33 -19.44
N ILE A 77 4.75 -15.78 -19.44
CA ILE A 77 3.79 -15.99 -20.54
C ILE A 77 4.27 -15.23 -21.79
N ILE A 78 4.69 -13.97 -21.64
CA ILE A 78 5.17 -13.13 -22.75
C ILE A 78 6.37 -13.78 -23.45
N VAL A 79 7.36 -14.25 -22.68
CA VAL A 79 8.53 -14.96 -23.23
C VAL A 79 8.12 -16.18 -24.07
N ARG A 80 7.16 -16.97 -23.57
CA ARG A 80 6.65 -18.14 -24.31
C ARG A 80 5.89 -17.76 -25.57
N PHE A 81 5.13 -16.66 -25.54
CA PHE A 81 4.50 -16.11 -26.74
C PHE A 81 5.55 -15.70 -27.76
N GLN A 82 6.57 -14.94 -27.36
CA GLN A 82 7.60 -14.46 -28.27
C GLN A 82 8.30 -15.63 -28.98
N ALA A 83 8.75 -16.64 -28.23
CA ALA A 83 9.38 -17.83 -28.81
C ALA A 83 8.46 -18.55 -29.84
N ARG A 84 7.16 -18.58 -29.57
CA ARG A 84 6.19 -19.18 -30.50
C ARG A 84 5.96 -18.29 -31.73
N LEU A 85 5.93 -16.97 -31.58
CA LEU A 85 5.80 -16.04 -32.70
C LEU A 85 7.04 -16.10 -33.60
N ASP A 86 8.24 -16.22 -33.03
CA ASP A 86 9.48 -16.36 -33.80
C ASP A 86 9.46 -17.64 -34.66
N THR A 87 8.92 -18.73 -34.11
CA THR A 87 8.70 -20.00 -34.86
C THR A 87 7.68 -19.83 -35.98
N LEU A 88 6.59 -19.09 -35.74
CA LEU A 88 5.57 -18.87 -36.78
C LEU A 88 6.07 -17.91 -37.87
N LYS A 89 6.88 -16.93 -37.50
CA LYS A 89 7.52 -15.99 -38.42
C LYS A 89 8.49 -16.71 -39.35
N SER A 90 9.29 -17.66 -38.83
CA SER A 90 10.18 -18.47 -39.68
C SER A 90 9.41 -19.41 -40.61
N GLN A 91 8.17 -19.77 -40.26
CA GLN A 91 7.23 -20.50 -41.13
C GLN A 91 6.48 -19.60 -42.12
N GLY A 92 6.83 -18.31 -42.21
CA GLY A 92 6.19 -17.35 -43.13
C GLY A 92 4.77 -16.96 -42.75
N LYS A 93 4.33 -17.22 -41.51
CA LYS A 93 3.02 -16.78 -41.02
C LYS A 93 3.07 -15.31 -40.63
N ASP A 94 2.00 -14.57 -40.94
CA ASP A 94 1.84 -13.21 -40.43
C ASP A 94 1.57 -13.24 -38.91
N ILE A 95 2.49 -12.68 -38.14
CA ILE A 95 2.41 -12.58 -36.67
C ILE A 95 2.03 -11.19 -36.18
N SER A 96 1.95 -10.20 -37.09
CA SER A 96 1.75 -8.79 -36.77
C SER A 96 0.58 -8.53 -35.80
N PRO A 97 -0.63 -9.10 -36.00
CA PRO A 97 -1.74 -8.83 -35.09
C PRO A 97 -1.56 -9.44 -33.69
N ILE A 98 -0.72 -10.47 -33.54
CA ILE A 98 -0.41 -11.06 -32.23
C ILE A 98 0.71 -10.26 -31.56
N GLN A 99 1.74 -9.87 -32.32
CA GLN A 99 2.86 -9.08 -31.81
C GLN A 99 2.39 -7.75 -31.21
N VAL A 100 1.48 -7.03 -31.88
CA VAL A 100 0.91 -5.77 -31.36
C VAL A 100 0.24 -5.97 -29.99
N LYS A 101 -0.50 -7.07 -29.79
CA LYS A 101 -1.13 -7.38 -28.50
C LYS A 101 -0.11 -7.76 -27.44
N LEU A 102 0.94 -8.47 -27.83
CA LEU A 102 2.02 -8.86 -26.94
C LEU A 102 2.81 -7.65 -26.45
N ASP A 103 3.13 -6.73 -27.34
CA ASP A 103 3.84 -5.48 -27.03
C ASP A 103 2.98 -4.59 -26.12
N ALA A 104 1.69 -4.47 -26.40
CA ALA A 104 0.74 -3.76 -25.54
C ALA A 104 0.61 -4.41 -24.15
N ALA A 105 0.59 -5.75 -24.07
CA ALA A 105 0.57 -6.46 -22.79
C ALA A 105 1.85 -6.22 -21.99
N HIS A 106 3.01 -6.24 -22.65
CA HIS A 106 4.30 -5.97 -22.04
C HIS A 106 4.38 -4.53 -21.51
N ALA A 107 3.97 -3.54 -22.31
CA ALA A 107 3.94 -2.14 -21.89
C ALA A 107 3.05 -1.92 -20.65
N LYS A 108 1.86 -2.54 -20.61
CA LYS A 108 0.98 -2.47 -19.43
C LYS A 108 1.59 -3.17 -18.22
N LEU A 109 2.30 -4.27 -18.43
CA LEU A 109 2.95 -5.02 -17.36
C LEU A 109 4.07 -4.20 -16.69
N GLU A 110 4.90 -3.53 -17.48
CA GLU A 110 5.95 -2.64 -16.97
C GLU A 110 5.35 -1.45 -16.23
N LEU A 111 4.32 -0.81 -16.78
CA LEU A 111 3.64 0.29 -16.10
C LEU A 111 2.97 -0.17 -14.78
N ALA A 112 2.39 -1.37 -14.75
CA ALA A 112 1.82 -1.96 -13.55
C ALA A 112 2.88 -2.17 -12.46
N LYS A 113 4.06 -2.65 -12.85
CA LYS A 113 5.21 -2.83 -11.96
C LYS A 113 5.65 -1.50 -11.36
N THR A 114 5.88 -0.48 -12.19
CA THR A 114 6.30 0.85 -11.71
C THR A 114 5.29 1.43 -10.72
N LYS A 115 3.99 1.43 -11.06
CA LYS A 115 2.96 1.93 -10.13
C LYS A 115 2.87 1.11 -8.85
N GLY A 116 3.03 -0.20 -8.96
CA GLY A 116 3.01 -1.11 -7.81
C GLY A 116 4.18 -0.84 -6.85
N GLU A 117 5.40 -0.68 -7.38
CA GLU A 117 6.61 -0.37 -6.60
C GLU A 117 6.48 0.98 -5.90
N VAL A 118 5.98 2.01 -6.59
CA VAL A 118 5.71 3.32 -5.97
C VAL A 118 4.69 3.18 -4.84
N ALA A 119 3.57 2.49 -5.07
CA ALA A 119 2.56 2.28 -4.03
C ALA A 119 3.13 1.56 -2.80
N ILE A 120 3.93 0.50 -3.00
CA ILE A 120 4.59 -0.25 -1.92
C ILE A 120 5.53 0.68 -1.14
N GLY A 121 6.35 1.48 -1.84
CA GLY A 121 7.26 2.44 -1.23
C GLY A 121 6.53 3.46 -0.36
N VAL A 122 5.41 4.00 -0.85
CA VAL A 122 4.60 4.95 -0.07
C VAL A 122 4.00 4.28 1.17
N PHE A 123 3.50 3.04 1.09
CA PHE A 123 2.97 2.34 2.28
C PHE A 123 4.03 2.05 3.36
N ARG A 124 5.31 1.93 3.00
CA ARG A 124 6.40 1.71 3.97
C ARG A 124 6.80 2.97 4.74
N VAL A 125 6.42 4.15 4.25
CA VAL A 125 6.72 5.43 4.91
C VAL A 125 5.61 5.75 5.92
N ALA A 126 5.98 5.96 7.19
CA ALA A 126 5.03 6.13 8.29
C ALA A 126 4.08 7.33 8.13
N ASP A 127 4.59 8.45 7.61
CA ASP A 127 3.88 9.75 7.49
C ASP A 127 3.44 10.08 6.05
N SER A 128 3.28 9.07 5.20
CA SER A 128 2.91 9.27 3.81
C SER A 128 1.40 9.36 3.56
N ASP A 129 1.04 9.94 2.41
CA ASP A 129 -0.35 9.94 1.94
C ASP A 129 -0.77 8.54 1.46
N LYS A 130 -1.40 7.79 2.37
CA LYS A 130 -1.90 6.44 2.12
C LYS A 130 -3.06 6.40 1.12
N LEU A 131 -3.75 7.52 0.86
CA LEU A 131 -4.80 7.56 -0.16
C LEU A 131 -4.19 7.45 -1.55
N VAL A 132 -3.13 8.22 -1.82
CA VAL A 132 -2.37 8.16 -3.06
C VAL A 132 -1.79 6.75 -3.27
N ALA A 133 -1.19 6.16 -2.23
CA ALA A 133 -0.66 4.79 -2.30
C ALA A 133 -1.74 3.76 -2.69
N ARG A 134 -2.93 3.89 -2.11
CA ARG A 134 -4.07 3.00 -2.38
C ARG A 134 -4.53 3.12 -3.82
N ASP A 135 -4.61 4.34 -4.35
CA ASP A 135 -5.10 4.55 -5.71
C ASP A 135 -4.07 4.10 -6.75
N LEU A 136 -2.77 4.31 -6.50
CA LEU A 136 -1.68 3.71 -7.28
C LEU A 136 -1.72 2.16 -7.26
N ALA A 137 -1.97 1.55 -6.10
CA ALA A 137 -2.10 0.10 -6.00
C ALA A 137 -3.31 -0.44 -6.78
N LYS A 138 -4.44 0.28 -6.79
CA LYS A 138 -5.60 -0.07 -7.61
C LYS A 138 -5.30 0.05 -9.10
N GLU A 139 -4.61 1.10 -9.51
CA GLU A 139 -4.20 1.30 -10.90
C GLU A 139 -3.24 0.21 -11.36
N ALA A 140 -2.23 -0.13 -10.55
CA ALA A 140 -1.32 -1.24 -10.82
C ALA A 140 -2.09 -2.55 -11.02
N LYS A 141 -3.03 -2.85 -10.10
CA LYS A 141 -3.90 -4.03 -10.22
C LYS A 141 -4.72 -4.02 -11.53
N LYS A 142 -5.30 -2.87 -11.90
CA LYS A 142 -6.07 -2.73 -13.14
C LYS A 142 -5.19 -3.01 -14.36
N LEU A 143 -3.98 -2.46 -14.40
CA LEU A 143 -3.02 -2.69 -15.48
C LEU A 143 -2.60 -4.16 -15.60
N PHE A 144 -2.38 -4.86 -14.47
CA PHE A 144 -2.14 -6.31 -14.49
C PHE A 144 -3.32 -7.07 -15.12
N LEU A 145 -4.56 -6.73 -14.79
CA LEU A 145 -5.74 -7.36 -15.37
C LEU A 145 -5.84 -7.09 -16.88
N GLU A 146 -5.60 -5.86 -17.30
CA GLU A 146 -5.60 -5.49 -18.71
C GLU A 146 -4.49 -6.20 -19.50
N ALA A 147 -3.28 -6.30 -18.95
CA ALA A 147 -2.20 -7.08 -19.55
C ALA A 147 -2.61 -8.56 -19.71
N HIS A 148 -3.25 -9.14 -18.69
CA HIS A 148 -3.75 -10.51 -18.75
C HIS A 148 -4.81 -10.73 -19.82
N GLU A 149 -5.76 -9.80 -19.99
CA GLU A 149 -6.77 -9.90 -21.05
C GLU A 149 -6.14 -9.80 -22.45
N LEU A 150 -5.16 -8.91 -22.64
CA LEU A 150 -4.40 -8.84 -23.90
C LEU A 150 -3.68 -10.15 -24.21
N LEU A 151 -3.09 -10.80 -23.19
CA LEU A 151 -2.46 -12.12 -23.36
C LEU A 151 -3.49 -13.22 -23.74
N LYS A 152 -4.71 -13.15 -23.20
CA LYS A 152 -5.80 -14.07 -23.60
C LYS A 152 -6.23 -13.83 -25.05
N GLU A 153 -6.34 -12.57 -25.47
CA GLU A 153 -6.67 -12.24 -26.86
C GLU A 153 -5.57 -12.65 -27.82
N ALA A 154 -4.30 -12.45 -27.44
CA ALA A 154 -3.14 -12.95 -28.16
C ALA A 154 -3.19 -14.49 -28.28
N LEU A 155 -3.60 -15.20 -27.22
CA LEU A 155 -3.77 -16.65 -27.25
C LEU A 155 -4.86 -17.08 -28.24
N LYS A 156 -6.00 -16.38 -28.26
CA LYS A 156 -7.09 -16.68 -29.20
C LYS A 156 -6.63 -16.51 -30.64
N ALA A 157 -5.94 -15.41 -30.94
CA ALA A 157 -5.37 -15.16 -32.27
C ALA A 157 -4.24 -16.15 -32.63
N LEU A 158 -3.44 -16.56 -31.65
CA LEU A 158 -2.41 -17.57 -31.86
C LEU A 158 -3.03 -18.91 -32.29
N LYS A 159 -4.12 -19.32 -31.64
CA LYS A 159 -4.83 -20.57 -31.97
C LYS A 159 -5.42 -20.58 -33.38
N THR A 160 -5.80 -19.43 -33.94
CA THR A 160 -6.31 -19.37 -35.31
C THR A 160 -5.20 -19.56 -36.34
N ILE A 161 -4.01 -19.04 -36.07
CA ILE A 161 -2.84 -19.13 -36.98
C ILE A 161 -2.10 -20.46 -36.82
N SER A 162 -2.08 -21.03 -35.61
CA SER A 162 -1.34 -22.24 -35.29
C SER A 162 -2.06 -23.54 -35.61
N LYS A 163 -3.30 -23.51 -36.12
CA LYS A 163 -3.97 -24.72 -36.60
C LYS A 163 -3.11 -25.31 -37.73
N PRO A 164 -2.59 -26.54 -37.59
CA PRO A 164 -1.95 -27.18 -38.73
C PRO A 164 -2.99 -27.26 -39.85
N ALA A 165 -2.57 -26.95 -41.08
CA ALA A 165 -3.31 -27.44 -42.22
C ALA A 165 -3.31 -28.96 -42.06
N LEU A 166 -4.49 -29.55 -41.79
CA LEU A 166 -4.63 -30.99 -41.94
C LEU A 166 -4.06 -31.32 -43.32
N PRO A 167 -3.16 -32.32 -43.46
CA PRO A 167 -2.72 -32.72 -44.78
C PRO A 167 -3.97 -33.00 -45.59
N ALA A 168 -4.11 -32.33 -46.74
CA ALA A 168 -5.20 -32.58 -47.66
C ALA A 168 -5.15 -34.06 -48.04
N ALA A 169 -6.01 -34.85 -47.42
CA ALA A 169 -6.20 -36.25 -47.79
C ALA A 169 -6.94 -36.27 -49.13
N SER A 170 -6.21 -36.21 -50.25
CA SER A 170 -6.66 -36.46 -51.63
C SER A 170 -5.49 -35.99 -52.55
N ASN A 171 -4.85 -36.74 -53.45
CA ASN A 171 -5.24 -37.89 -54.25
C ASN A 171 -3.94 -38.63 -54.63
N ALA A 172 -3.75 -39.87 -54.20
CA ALA A 172 -2.58 -40.65 -54.63
C ALA A 172 -2.84 -42.16 -54.67
N VAL A 173 -4.07 -42.61 -54.95
CA VAL A 173 -4.32 -44.01 -55.34
C VAL A 173 -5.60 -44.07 -56.20
N GLU A 174 -5.58 -43.53 -57.41
CA GLU A 174 -6.66 -43.79 -58.39
C GLU A 174 -6.13 -44.00 -59.81
N ASN A 175 -4.89 -44.48 -59.93
CA ASN A 175 -4.33 -44.99 -61.19
C ASN A 175 -3.64 -46.33 -60.91
N ALA A 176 -4.45 -47.36 -60.70
CA ALA A 176 -4.05 -48.75 -60.83
C ALA A 176 -5.23 -49.49 -61.48
N GLN A 177 -5.37 -49.32 -62.79
CA GLN A 177 -6.08 -50.22 -63.68
C GLN A 177 -5.06 -50.84 -64.63
#